data_AF-A0A8E0S0U5-F1
#
_entry.id   AF-A0A8E0S0U5-F1
#
_cell.length_a   1.000
_cell.length_b   1.000
_cell.length_c   1.000
_cell.angle_alpha   90.00
_cell.angle_beta   90.00
_cell.angle_gamma   90.00
#
_symmetry.space_group_name_H-M   'P 1'
#
loop_
_entity.id
_entity.type
_entity.pdbx_description
1 polymer ?
#
loop_
_entity_poly.entity_id
_entity_poly.type
_entity_poly.pdbx_seq_one_letter_code
_entity_poly.pdbx_strand_id
1 'polypeptide(L)'
;MTVYLANRLPSKEELASGNGLPKEARSPCFRCLYPVPPAANTVQGCSEAGVFGVVPGIIGTMQAAEVIKLITGIGTVHSGRLFILDMERNLTRTVTLRNPRSDCAACGEKTKLTQDSIPSMNYVEFCGAPDHDKAPSVNLQRFRNRITVQELDRWRKSNTPHMMIDLRPEVEVELCRLKPCLYFPFKILLRDSVISQIYTELKENLEKSSKRPFPIVLLCHRGNKSRVGALQLASAICSFQNRQSQADLLTAGDEVANTVETNTPEFVVCDVAGGLAAWASEIDPEFPSY
;
A
#
# COMPACT_ATOMS: atom_id res chain seq x y z
N MET A 1 3.44 -17.28 3.60
CA MET A 1 2.91 -18.57 4.07
C MET A 1 2.43 -19.36 2.85
N THR A 2 3.05 -20.49 2.52
CA THR A 2 2.71 -21.26 1.31
C THR A 2 1.82 -22.43 1.70
N VAL A 3 0.67 -22.54 1.06
CA VAL A 3 -0.23 -23.69 1.20
C VAL A 3 -0.01 -24.59 0.00
N TYR A 4 0.60 -25.73 0.25
CA TYR A 4 0.74 -26.79 -0.75
C TYR A 4 -0.62 -27.44 -0.93
N LEU A 5 -1.21 -27.32 -2.12
CA LEU A 5 -2.56 -27.79 -2.43
C LEU A 5 -2.61 -29.27 -2.83
N ALA A 6 -1.45 -29.94 -2.99
CA ALA A 6 -1.38 -31.29 -3.53
C ALA A 6 -0.38 -32.18 -2.76
N ASN A 7 -0.86 -33.32 -2.27
CA ASN A 7 -0.05 -34.31 -1.52
C ASN A 7 1.01 -35.05 -2.36
N ARG A 8 1.02 -34.81 -3.68
CA ARG A 8 2.01 -35.29 -4.64
C ARG A 8 1.97 -34.39 -5.88
N LEU A 9 2.98 -34.50 -6.75
CA LEU A 9 2.87 -33.95 -8.11
C LEU A 9 1.68 -34.61 -8.85
N PRO A 10 0.84 -33.82 -9.54
CA PRO A 10 -0.10 -34.36 -10.49
C PRO A 10 0.64 -34.98 -11.68
N SER A 11 0.12 -36.06 -12.24
CA SER A 11 0.64 -36.63 -13.49
C SER A 11 0.38 -35.67 -14.67
N LYS A 12 1.07 -35.88 -15.79
CA LYS A 12 0.83 -35.08 -17.01
C LYS A 12 -0.60 -35.22 -17.49
N GLU A 13 -1.20 -36.40 -17.33
CA GLU A 13 -2.59 -36.68 -17.67
C GLU A 13 -3.55 -35.93 -16.74
N GLU A 14 -3.26 -35.86 -15.44
CA GLU A 14 -4.06 -35.09 -14.48
C GLU A 14 -4.02 -33.58 -14.79
N LEU A 15 -2.85 -33.04 -15.14
CA LEU A 15 -2.70 -31.64 -15.57
C LEU A 15 -3.42 -31.37 -16.89
N ALA A 16 -3.35 -32.30 -17.85
CA ALA A 16 -3.95 -32.16 -19.17
C ALA A 16 -5.47 -32.34 -19.16
N SER A 17 -6.02 -33.06 -18.17
CA SER A 17 -7.45 -33.39 -18.11
C SER A 17 -8.35 -32.17 -17.87
N GLY A 18 -7.81 -31.03 -17.44
CA GLY A 18 -8.59 -29.83 -17.05
C GLY A 18 -9.44 -30.03 -15.79
N ASN A 19 -9.61 -31.27 -15.35
CA ASN A 19 -10.28 -31.65 -14.11
C ASN A 19 -9.27 -31.52 -12.98
N GLY A 20 -9.57 -30.67 -11.99
CA GLY A 20 -8.71 -30.54 -10.81
C GLY A 20 -8.46 -31.88 -10.12
N LEU A 21 -7.35 -32.00 -9.38
CA LEU A 21 -6.91 -33.21 -8.68
C LEU A 21 -8.06 -34.02 -8.02
N PRO A 22 -8.02 -35.36 -7.99
CA PRO A 22 -9.02 -36.16 -7.27
C PRO A 22 -9.04 -35.79 -5.78
N LYS A 23 -10.22 -35.85 -5.13
CA LYS A 23 -10.40 -35.42 -3.72
C LYS A 23 -9.38 -36.06 -2.76
N GLU A 24 -9.11 -37.35 -2.95
CA GLU A 24 -8.15 -38.15 -2.18
C GLU A 24 -6.72 -37.59 -2.24
N ALA A 25 -6.37 -36.87 -3.32
CA ALA A 25 -5.05 -36.30 -3.56
C ALA A 25 -4.94 -34.81 -3.16
N ARG A 26 -6.05 -34.18 -2.73
CA ARG A 26 -6.09 -32.75 -2.38
C ARG A 26 -5.61 -32.51 -0.96
N SER A 27 -4.80 -31.47 -0.79
CA SER A 27 -4.50 -30.89 0.53
C SER A 27 -5.50 -29.79 0.90
N PRO A 28 -5.69 -29.51 2.20
CA PRO A 28 -6.50 -28.37 2.63
C PRO A 28 -5.96 -27.06 2.04
N CYS A 29 -6.84 -26.23 1.50
CA CYS A 29 -6.47 -24.90 1.02
C CYS A 29 -6.26 -23.92 2.18
N PHE A 30 -5.76 -22.71 1.88
CA PHE A 30 -5.57 -21.66 2.89
C PHE A 30 -6.85 -21.38 3.68
N ARG A 31 -8.01 -21.42 3.00
CA ARG A 31 -9.33 -21.19 3.61
C ARG A 31 -9.88 -22.38 4.38
N CYS A 32 -9.30 -23.57 4.24
CA CYS A 32 -9.57 -24.67 5.18
C CYS A 32 -8.92 -24.40 6.54
N LEU A 33 -7.73 -23.78 6.54
CA LEU A 33 -6.98 -23.47 7.75
C LEU A 33 -7.42 -22.14 8.40
N TYR A 34 -7.67 -21.12 7.58
CA TYR A 34 -8.09 -19.77 8.00
C TYR A 34 -9.40 -19.38 7.29
N PRO A 35 -10.57 -19.88 7.77
CA PRO A 35 -11.85 -19.80 7.05
C PRO A 35 -12.40 -18.38 6.94
N VAL A 36 -12.15 -17.56 7.95
CA VAL A 36 -12.58 -16.17 8.00
C VAL A 36 -11.34 -15.30 7.85
N PRO A 37 -11.31 -14.35 6.90
CA PRO A 37 -10.23 -13.38 6.82
C PRO A 37 -10.21 -12.52 8.09
N PRO A 38 -9.02 -12.06 8.54
CA PRO A 38 -8.95 -11.03 9.58
C PRO A 38 -9.67 -9.76 9.12
N ALA A 39 -10.15 -8.97 10.08
CA ALA A 39 -10.82 -7.70 9.79
C ALA A 39 -9.85 -6.71 9.13
N ALA A 40 -10.38 -5.90 8.22
CA ALA A 40 -9.59 -5.02 7.37
C ALA A 40 -8.62 -4.08 8.12
N ASN A 41 -9.01 -3.64 9.31
CA ASN A 41 -8.25 -2.74 10.18
C ASN A 41 -7.26 -3.46 11.12
N THR A 42 -7.20 -4.79 11.10
CA THR A 42 -6.35 -5.60 12.00
C THR A 42 -5.08 -6.11 11.33
N VAL A 43 -4.93 -5.92 10.02
CA VAL A 43 -3.77 -6.38 9.25
C VAL A 43 -2.78 -5.24 9.10
N GLN A 44 -1.60 -5.38 9.72
CA GLN A 44 -0.48 -4.46 9.54
C GLN A 44 0.46 -4.98 8.45
N GLY A 45 1.00 -4.06 7.64
CA GLY A 45 2.07 -4.42 6.70
C GLY A 45 3.37 -4.78 7.43
N CYS A 46 4.23 -5.61 6.82
CA CYS A 46 5.53 -6.00 7.40
C CYS A 46 6.42 -4.79 7.73
N SER A 47 6.28 -3.69 6.98
CA SER A 47 6.99 -2.43 7.23
C SER A 47 6.46 -1.63 8.42
N GLU A 48 5.24 -1.90 8.89
CA GLU A 48 4.61 -1.22 10.02
C GLU A 48 4.66 -2.06 11.29
N ALA A 49 4.45 -3.38 11.18
CA ALA A 49 4.56 -4.31 12.30
C ALA A 49 6.02 -4.59 12.72
N GLY A 50 6.97 -4.36 11.81
CA GLY A 50 8.35 -4.84 11.95
C GLY A 50 8.45 -6.34 11.63
N VAL A 51 9.49 -6.73 10.91
CA VAL A 51 9.76 -8.14 10.58
C VAL A 51 11.21 -8.46 10.84
N PHE A 52 11.46 -9.59 11.51
CA PHE A 52 12.82 -10.08 11.67
C PHE A 52 13.27 -10.71 10.34
N GLY A 53 13.98 -9.94 9.51
CA GLY A 53 14.22 -10.27 8.09
C GLY A 53 14.86 -11.64 7.81
N VAL A 54 15.57 -12.21 8.79
CA VAL A 54 16.13 -13.56 8.71
C VAL A 54 15.01 -14.62 8.59
N VAL A 55 13.87 -14.42 9.25
CA VAL A 55 12.73 -15.36 9.24
C VAL A 55 12.14 -15.58 7.84
N PRO A 56 11.70 -14.53 7.10
CA PRO A 56 11.23 -14.74 5.73
C PRO A 56 12.33 -15.25 4.80
N GLY A 57 13.61 -14.94 5.06
CA GLY A 57 14.74 -15.53 4.35
C GLY A 57 14.81 -17.05 4.49
N ILE A 58 14.84 -17.55 5.73
CA ILE A 58 14.85 -18.99 6.03
C ILE A 58 13.62 -19.69 5.42
N ILE A 59 12.43 -19.16 5.68
CA ILE A 59 11.18 -19.75 5.18
C ILE A 59 11.15 -19.76 3.65
N GLY A 60 11.63 -18.69 3.00
CA GLY A 60 11.72 -18.62 1.54
C GLY A 60 12.64 -19.68 0.94
N THR A 61 13.83 -19.89 1.52
CA THR A 61 14.75 -20.96 1.10
C THR A 61 14.13 -22.35 1.28
N MET A 62 13.44 -22.58 2.41
CA MET A 62 12.72 -23.85 2.64
C MET A 62 11.61 -24.07 1.60
N GLN A 63 10.86 -23.02 1.24
CA GLN A 63 9.85 -23.09 0.20
C GLN A 63 10.44 -23.43 -1.17
N ALA A 64 11.57 -22.84 -1.53
CA ALA A 64 12.28 -23.17 -2.77
C ALA A 64 12.72 -24.64 -2.79
N ALA A 65 13.23 -25.15 -1.67
CA ALA A 65 13.59 -26.56 -1.55
C ALA A 65 12.36 -27.50 -1.73
N GLU A 66 11.19 -27.15 -1.20
CA GLU A 66 9.96 -27.91 -1.46
C GLU A 66 9.56 -27.93 -2.94
N VAL A 67 9.71 -26.80 -3.63
CA VAL A 67 9.44 -26.72 -5.08
C VAL A 67 10.41 -27.62 -5.85
N ILE A 68 11.70 -27.62 -5.50
CA ILE A 68 12.69 -28.51 -6.11
C ILE A 68 12.31 -29.97 -5.89
N LYS A 69 11.95 -30.35 -4.66
CA LYS A 69 11.50 -31.73 -4.35
C LYS A 69 10.27 -32.13 -5.14
N LEU A 70 9.30 -31.23 -5.26
CA LEU A 70 8.14 -31.45 -6.11
C LEU A 70 8.61 -31.71 -7.54
N ILE A 71 9.27 -30.76 -8.20
CA ILE A 71 9.67 -30.87 -9.61
C ILE A 71 10.49 -32.12 -9.91
N THR A 72 11.44 -32.45 -9.04
CA THR A 72 12.37 -33.57 -9.25
C THR A 72 11.83 -34.92 -8.77
N GLY A 73 10.74 -34.93 -7.99
CA GLY A 73 10.20 -36.14 -7.37
C GLY A 73 11.08 -36.75 -6.27
N ILE A 74 12.10 -36.02 -5.78
CA ILE A 74 13.03 -36.54 -4.76
C ILE A 74 12.49 -36.31 -3.34
N GLY A 75 12.71 -37.29 -2.46
CA GLY A 75 12.42 -37.20 -1.04
C GLY A 75 10.93 -37.02 -0.71
N THR A 76 10.64 -36.45 0.46
CA THR A 76 9.28 -36.21 0.95
C THR A 76 8.98 -34.72 1.03
N VAL A 77 7.79 -34.31 0.60
CA VAL A 77 7.33 -32.92 0.63
C VAL A 77 6.50 -32.59 1.88
N HIS A 78 6.43 -31.31 2.24
CA HIS A 78 5.63 -30.80 3.35
C HIS A 78 4.14 -30.61 3.03
N SER A 79 3.64 -31.26 1.98
CA SER A 79 2.23 -31.17 1.64
C SER A 79 1.33 -31.70 2.76
N GLY A 80 0.18 -31.03 2.96
CA GLY A 80 -0.74 -31.35 4.04
C GLY A 80 -0.17 -31.11 5.44
N ARG A 81 0.95 -30.38 5.58
CA ARG A 81 1.57 -30.06 6.86
C ARG A 81 1.78 -28.56 7.01
N LEU A 82 1.61 -28.06 8.23
CA LEU A 82 1.96 -26.70 8.63
C LEU A 82 3.29 -26.74 9.39
N PHE A 83 4.33 -26.17 8.77
CA PHE A 83 5.62 -25.97 9.42
C PHE A 83 5.62 -24.65 10.19
N ILE A 84 6.07 -24.70 11.43
CA ILE A 84 6.17 -23.57 12.35
C ILE A 84 7.63 -23.46 12.80
N LEU A 85 8.19 -22.26 12.61
CA LEU A 85 9.53 -21.91 13.06
C LEU A 85 9.42 -20.89 14.19
N ASP A 86 9.88 -21.28 15.37
CA ASP A 86 10.05 -20.40 16.53
C ASP A 86 11.54 -20.04 16.62
N MET A 87 11.87 -18.82 16.22
CA MET A 87 13.25 -18.34 16.23
C MET A 87 13.74 -17.90 17.61
N GLU A 88 12.83 -17.51 18.52
CA GLU A 88 13.21 -17.11 19.87
C GLU A 88 13.78 -18.32 20.62
N ARG A 89 13.11 -19.47 20.49
CA ARG A 89 13.48 -20.70 21.18
C ARG A 89 14.31 -21.65 20.30
N ASN A 90 14.53 -21.30 19.04
CA ASN A 90 15.14 -22.17 18.02
C ASN A 90 14.45 -23.54 17.92
N LEU A 91 13.12 -23.53 17.87
CA LEU A 91 12.30 -24.74 17.78
C LEU A 91 11.56 -24.81 16.45
N THR A 92 11.48 -26.01 15.90
CA THR A 92 10.64 -26.31 14.74
C THR A 92 9.51 -27.24 15.13
N ARG A 93 8.29 -26.95 14.67
CA ARG A 93 7.12 -27.82 14.88
C ARG A 93 6.42 -28.04 13.56
N THR A 94 6.04 -29.29 13.30
CA THR A 94 5.28 -29.66 12.10
C THR A 94 3.95 -30.24 12.52
N VAL A 95 2.86 -29.62 12.07
CA VAL A 95 1.49 -30.05 12.36
C VAL A 95 0.89 -30.67 11.12
N THR A 96 0.51 -31.94 11.18
CA THR A 96 -0.26 -32.58 10.11
C THR A 96 -1.66 -31.98 10.07
N LEU A 97 -2.05 -31.48 8.90
CA LEU A 97 -3.35 -30.87 8.68
C LEU A 97 -4.40 -31.94 8.38
N ARG A 98 -5.66 -31.62 8.68
CA ARG A 98 -6.81 -32.46 8.31
C ARG A 98 -7.06 -32.38 6.81
N ASN A 99 -7.84 -33.32 6.29
CA ASN A 99 -8.34 -33.28 4.93
C ASN A 99 -9.14 -32.00 4.63
N PRO A 100 -9.29 -31.61 3.35
CA PRO A 100 -10.09 -30.46 2.95
C PRO A 100 -11.49 -30.48 3.57
N ARG A 101 -11.94 -29.32 4.04
CA ARG A 101 -13.29 -29.16 4.57
C ARG A 101 -14.34 -29.19 3.45
N SER A 102 -15.40 -29.98 3.63
CA SER A 102 -16.51 -30.07 2.68
C SER A 102 -17.29 -28.76 2.52
N ASP A 103 -17.34 -27.96 3.59
CA ASP A 103 -18.00 -26.65 3.67
C ASP A 103 -17.06 -25.47 3.37
N CYS A 104 -15.83 -25.72 2.89
CA CYS A 104 -14.89 -24.65 2.59
C CYS A 104 -15.42 -23.75 1.46
N ALA A 105 -15.47 -22.44 1.72
CA ALA A 105 -15.89 -21.45 0.73
C ALA A 105 -15.02 -21.42 -0.55
N ALA A 106 -13.81 -21.99 -0.50
CA ALA A 106 -12.90 -22.03 -1.64
C ALA A 106 -12.86 -23.39 -2.36
N CYS A 107 -12.62 -24.48 -1.63
CA CYS A 107 -12.41 -25.82 -2.22
C CYS A 107 -13.48 -26.85 -1.83
N GLY A 108 -14.53 -26.45 -1.12
CA GLY A 108 -15.63 -27.30 -0.70
C GLY A 108 -16.60 -27.59 -1.85
N GLU A 109 -17.51 -28.55 -1.65
CA GLU A 109 -18.43 -29.01 -2.69
C GLU A 109 -19.43 -27.95 -3.14
N LYS A 110 -19.76 -27.03 -2.23
CA LYS A 110 -20.71 -25.93 -2.46
C LYS A 110 -20.02 -24.60 -2.80
N THR A 111 -18.75 -24.65 -3.24
CA THR A 111 -18.02 -23.43 -3.60
C THR A 111 -18.72 -22.70 -4.75
N LYS A 112 -18.85 -21.38 -4.61
CA LYS A 112 -19.37 -20.49 -5.67
C LYS A 112 -18.27 -19.75 -6.41
N LEU A 113 -17.00 -20.01 -6.05
CA LEU A 113 -15.86 -19.39 -6.71
C LEU A 113 -15.71 -19.99 -8.11
N THR A 114 -15.95 -19.17 -9.12
CA THR A 114 -15.64 -19.43 -10.52
C THR A 114 -14.45 -18.57 -10.95
N GLN A 115 -13.75 -18.95 -12.02
CA GLN A 115 -12.67 -18.16 -12.59
C GLN A 115 -13.10 -16.71 -12.89
N ASP A 116 -14.35 -16.51 -13.30
CA ASP A 116 -14.93 -15.19 -13.61
C ASP A 116 -15.27 -14.36 -12.36
N SER A 117 -15.48 -15.01 -11.22
CA SER A 117 -15.81 -14.34 -9.95
C SER A 117 -14.59 -13.88 -9.16
N ILE A 118 -13.38 -14.37 -9.50
CA ILE A 118 -12.14 -14.02 -8.80
C ILE A 118 -11.66 -12.60 -9.13
N PRO A 119 -11.66 -12.13 -10.40
CA PRO A 119 -11.23 -10.78 -10.75
C PRO A 119 -12.06 -9.66 -10.10
N SER A 120 -13.35 -9.92 -9.83
CA SER A 120 -14.23 -8.96 -9.16
C SER A 120 -14.04 -8.92 -7.63
N MET A 121 -13.30 -9.88 -7.06
CA MET A 121 -12.93 -9.85 -5.65
C MET A 121 -11.68 -8.99 -5.44
N ASN A 122 -11.89 -7.74 -5.03
CA ASN A 122 -10.81 -6.88 -4.58
C ASN A 122 -10.35 -7.30 -3.19
N TYR A 123 -9.38 -8.22 -3.12
CA TYR A 123 -8.84 -8.74 -1.85
C TYR A 123 -8.27 -7.63 -0.95
N VAL A 124 -7.73 -6.56 -1.53
CA VAL A 124 -7.22 -5.38 -0.80
C VAL A 124 -8.35 -4.58 -0.16
N GLU A 125 -9.45 -4.38 -0.87
CA GLU A 125 -10.65 -3.72 -0.33
C GLU A 125 -11.39 -4.59 0.69
N PHE A 126 -11.37 -5.91 0.48
CA PHE A 126 -11.96 -6.90 1.37
C PHE A 126 -11.17 -7.12 2.66
N CYS A 127 -9.83 -7.13 2.60
CA CYS A 127 -8.95 -7.38 3.74
C CYS A 127 -8.26 -6.12 4.28
N GLY A 128 -8.50 -4.93 3.71
CA GLY A 128 -7.92 -3.64 4.15
C GLY A 128 -6.40 -3.51 4.10
N ALA A 129 -5.68 -4.56 3.70
CA ALA A 129 -4.23 -4.57 3.64
C ALA A 129 -3.74 -3.90 2.35
N PRO A 130 -2.78 -2.97 2.38
CA PRO A 130 -2.27 -2.37 1.16
C PRO A 130 -1.64 -3.42 0.24
N ASP A 131 -1.79 -3.23 -1.08
CA ASP A 131 -1.19 -4.06 -2.13
C ASP A 131 0.36 -3.92 -2.07
N HIS A 132 1.01 -4.70 -1.20
CA HIS A 132 2.47 -4.62 -0.95
C HIS A 132 3.28 -5.63 -1.79
N ASP A 133 2.63 -6.67 -2.34
CA ASP A 133 3.30 -7.80 -3.01
C ASP A 133 3.32 -7.68 -4.55
N LYS A 134 2.58 -6.74 -5.14
CA LYS A 134 2.82 -6.40 -6.54
C LYS A 134 4.10 -5.59 -6.59
N ALA A 135 5.09 -6.07 -7.35
CA ALA A 135 6.04 -5.16 -7.97
C ALA A 135 5.19 -4.03 -8.55
N PRO A 136 5.36 -2.78 -8.09
CA PRO A 136 4.47 -1.72 -8.53
C PRO A 136 4.56 -1.73 -10.03
N SER A 137 3.45 -2.05 -10.72
CA SER A 137 3.37 -1.78 -12.14
C SER A 137 3.85 -0.36 -12.29
N VAL A 138 4.92 -0.18 -13.08
CA VAL A 138 5.56 1.11 -13.30
C VAL A 138 4.57 1.93 -14.10
N ASN A 139 3.51 2.37 -13.44
CA ASN A 139 2.63 3.38 -13.94
C ASN A 139 3.48 4.63 -13.86
N LEU A 140 4.07 5.05 -14.98
CA LEU A 140 4.88 6.27 -15.06
C LEU A 140 4.13 7.50 -14.52
N GLN A 141 2.79 7.46 -14.41
CA GLN A 141 2.03 8.52 -13.75
C GLN A 141 2.20 8.53 -12.22
N ARG A 142 2.51 7.40 -11.57
CA ARG A 142 2.77 7.30 -10.12
C ARG A 142 4.05 8.01 -9.67
N PHE A 143 4.95 8.36 -10.59
CA PHE A 143 6.20 9.06 -10.29
C PHE A 143 6.21 10.52 -10.78
N ARG A 144 5.14 10.99 -11.44
CA ARG A 144 5.15 12.29 -12.14
C ARG A 144 5.47 13.49 -11.23
N ASN A 145 5.05 13.45 -9.97
CA ASN A 145 5.18 14.57 -9.04
C ASN A 145 6.11 14.24 -7.86
N ARG A 146 6.95 13.21 -7.99
CA ARG A 146 7.89 12.84 -6.94
C ARG A 146 9.16 13.68 -7.08
N ILE A 147 9.54 14.36 -6.00
CA ILE A 147 10.77 15.16 -5.95
C ILE A 147 11.83 14.49 -5.09
N THR A 148 13.08 14.81 -5.35
CA THR A 148 14.24 14.38 -4.56
C THR A 148 14.45 15.29 -3.34
N VAL A 149 15.20 14.80 -2.35
CA VAL A 149 15.59 15.61 -1.19
C VAL A 149 16.50 16.79 -1.58
N GLN A 150 17.31 16.64 -2.63
CA GLN A 150 18.15 17.70 -3.20
C GLN A 150 17.32 18.80 -3.87
N GLU A 151 16.24 18.44 -4.56
CA GLU A 151 15.31 19.42 -5.13
C GLU A 151 14.58 20.19 -4.04
N LEU A 152 14.11 19.51 -3.00
CA LEU A 152 13.50 20.17 -1.85
C LEU A 152 14.49 21.12 -1.15
N ASP A 153 15.72 20.69 -0.91
CA ASP A 153 16.77 21.51 -0.32
C ASP A 153 17.06 22.76 -1.17
N ARG A 154 17.15 22.59 -2.50
CA ARG A 154 17.31 23.70 -3.44
C ARG A 154 16.15 24.69 -3.33
N TRP A 155 14.91 24.21 -3.27
CA TRP A 155 13.73 25.07 -3.12
C TRP A 155 13.74 25.85 -1.81
N ARG A 156 14.15 25.21 -0.70
CA ARG A 156 14.28 25.86 0.60
C ARG A 156 15.38 26.92 0.61
N LYS A 157 16.57 26.61 0.08
CA LYS A 157 17.70 27.55 0.00
C LYS A 157 17.41 28.74 -0.91
N SER A 158 16.67 28.54 -1.99
CA SER A 158 16.33 29.60 -2.93
C SER A 158 15.03 30.34 -2.57
N ASN A 159 14.41 30.04 -1.43
CA ASN A 159 13.08 30.55 -1.04
C ASN A 159 12.03 30.43 -2.16
N THR A 160 12.08 29.34 -2.93
CA THR A 160 11.05 29.05 -3.93
C THR A 160 9.71 28.92 -3.23
N PRO A 161 8.62 29.55 -3.67
CA PRO A 161 7.31 29.37 -3.05
C PRO A 161 6.84 27.91 -3.13
N HIS A 162 6.58 27.30 -1.97
CA HIS A 162 6.01 25.96 -1.81
C HIS A 162 5.41 25.83 -0.40
N MET A 163 4.46 24.90 -0.24
CA MET A 163 3.88 24.54 1.05
C MET A 163 4.35 23.13 1.44
N MET A 164 4.73 22.92 2.70
CA MET A 164 5.13 21.60 3.21
C MET A 164 4.13 21.07 4.23
N ILE A 165 3.80 19.78 4.15
CA ILE A 165 2.90 19.10 5.11
C ILE A 165 3.55 17.81 5.61
N ASP A 166 3.69 17.68 6.92
CA ASP A 166 4.20 16.50 7.59
C ASP A 166 3.07 15.54 7.98
N LEU A 167 3.16 14.30 7.49
CA LEU A 167 2.16 13.25 7.66
C LEU A 167 2.51 12.24 8.76
N ARG A 168 3.64 12.43 9.46
CA ARG A 168 4.09 11.49 10.49
C ARG A 168 3.17 11.50 11.71
N PRO A 169 3.22 10.46 12.56
CA PRO A 169 2.63 10.50 13.90
C PRO A 169 3.20 11.65 14.75
N GLU A 170 2.44 12.11 15.74
CA GLU A 170 2.79 13.24 16.61
C GLU A 170 4.16 13.04 17.28
N VAL A 171 4.37 11.86 17.85
CA VAL A 171 5.63 11.47 18.48
C VAL A 171 6.85 11.62 17.57
N GLU A 172 6.72 11.39 16.27
CA GLU A 172 7.84 11.53 15.33
C GLU A 172 8.09 13.01 14.97
N VAL A 173 7.04 13.83 14.95
CA VAL A 173 7.11 15.27 14.64
C VAL A 173 7.65 16.06 15.82
N GLU A 174 7.38 15.62 17.04
CA GLU A 174 7.95 16.17 18.27
C GLU A 174 9.46 15.96 18.37
N LEU A 175 9.98 14.83 17.88
CA LEU A 175 11.42 14.55 17.86
C LEU A 175 12.19 15.52 16.96
N CYS A 176 11.72 15.69 15.72
CA CYS A 176 12.34 16.54 14.73
C CYS A 176 11.36 16.87 13.60
N ARG A 177 11.45 18.04 12.98
CA ARG A 177 10.66 18.40 11.79
C ARG A 177 11.31 19.53 11.00
N LEU A 178 11.11 19.54 9.68
CA LEU A 178 11.48 20.68 8.85
C LEU A 178 10.53 21.85 9.13
N LYS A 179 11.04 23.08 9.07
CA LYS A 179 10.26 24.31 9.26
C LYS A 179 10.50 25.28 8.09
N PRO A 180 9.50 26.09 7.70
CA PRO A 180 8.09 26.06 8.13
C PRO A 180 7.33 24.87 7.50
N CYS A 181 6.52 24.15 8.27
CA CYS A 181 5.78 22.97 7.80
C CYS A 181 4.48 22.78 8.59
N LEU A 182 3.37 22.54 7.88
CA LEU A 182 2.09 22.17 8.48
C LEU A 182 2.14 20.72 8.97
N TYR A 183 1.32 20.40 9.96
CA TYR A 183 1.28 19.07 10.55
C TYR A 183 -0.12 18.49 10.46
N PHE A 184 -0.26 17.40 9.71
CA PHE A 184 -1.51 16.64 9.60
C PHE A 184 -1.20 15.15 9.50
N PRO A 185 -1.29 14.38 10.60
CA PRO A 185 -0.95 12.96 10.57
C PRO A 185 -1.78 12.22 9.52
N PHE A 186 -1.14 11.26 8.84
CA PHE A 186 -1.73 10.58 7.67
C PHE A 186 -3.18 10.10 7.88
N LYS A 187 -3.49 9.59 9.09
CA LYS A 187 -4.82 9.07 9.46
C LYS A 187 -5.95 10.09 9.35
N ILE A 188 -5.65 11.38 9.45
CA ILE A 188 -6.65 12.46 9.44
C ILE A 188 -6.57 13.34 8.20
N LEU A 189 -5.60 13.11 7.32
CA LEU A 189 -5.29 13.97 6.16
C LEU A 189 -6.52 14.24 5.27
N LEU A 190 -7.39 13.24 5.11
CA LEU A 190 -8.55 13.30 4.23
C LEU A 190 -9.86 13.67 4.94
N ARG A 191 -9.80 14.12 6.20
CA ARG A 191 -11.00 14.66 6.88
C ARG A 191 -11.36 16.01 6.25
N ASP A 192 -12.64 16.28 6.04
CA ASP A 192 -13.11 17.52 5.42
C ASP A 192 -12.61 18.77 6.15
N SER A 193 -12.52 18.74 7.48
CA SER A 193 -11.97 19.84 8.27
C SER A 193 -10.49 20.13 7.98
N VAL A 194 -9.69 19.07 7.74
CA VAL A 194 -8.27 19.18 7.39
C VAL A 194 -8.11 19.64 5.95
N ILE A 195 -8.90 19.09 5.02
CA ILE A 195 -8.88 19.51 3.61
C ILE A 195 -9.25 21.00 3.50
N SER A 196 -10.27 21.45 4.24
CA SER A 196 -10.66 22.85 4.29
C SER A 196 -9.51 23.75 4.75
N GLN A 197 -8.80 23.38 5.83
CA GLN A 197 -7.63 24.12 6.31
C GLN A 197 -6.50 24.16 5.27
N ILE A 198 -6.15 23.03 4.67
CA ILE A 198 -5.13 22.95 3.62
C ILE A 198 -5.52 23.83 2.42
N TYR A 199 -6.80 23.83 2.06
CA TYR A 199 -7.31 24.61 0.93
C TYR A 199 -7.30 26.12 1.20
N THR A 200 -7.65 26.55 2.41
CA THR A 200 -7.53 27.95 2.83
C THR A 200 -6.09 28.43 2.75
N GLU A 201 -5.15 27.66 3.32
CA GLU A 201 -3.73 27.98 3.25
C GLU A 201 -3.22 28.00 1.80
N LEU A 202 -3.67 27.06 0.97
CA LEU A 202 -3.35 27.03 -0.46
C LEU A 202 -3.79 28.32 -1.16
N LYS A 203 -5.04 28.77 -0.96
CA LYS A 203 -5.55 30.01 -1.56
C LYS A 203 -4.70 31.21 -1.18
N GLU A 204 -4.39 31.37 0.11
CA GLU A 204 -3.54 32.47 0.56
C GLU A 204 -2.15 32.45 -0.09
N ASN A 205 -1.56 31.26 -0.23
CA ASN A 205 -0.25 31.12 -0.86
C ASN A 205 -0.30 31.35 -2.38
N LEU A 206 -1.42 30.98 -3.03
CA LEU A 206 -1.65 31.24 -4.45
C LEU A 206 -1.81 32.75 -4.73
N GLU A 207 -2.40 33.52 -3.82
CA GLU A 207 -2.49 34.99 -3.94
C GLU A 207 -1.13 35.68 -3.74
N LYS A 208 -0.32 35.18 -2.81
CA LYS A 208 1.01 35.74 -2.49
C LYS A 208 2.10 35.36 -3.49
N SER A 209 1.89 34.32 -4.30
CA SER A 209 2.90 33.74 -5.19
C SER A 209 2.44 33.70 -6.65
N SER A 210 3.30 34.10 -7.57
CA SER A 210 3.07 33.96 -9.02
C SER A 210 3.42 32.56 -9.55
N LYS A 211 3.96 31.65 -8.73
CA LYS A 211 4.38 30.31 -9.19
C LYS A 211 3.15 29.43 -9.48
N ARG A 212 3.09 28.90 -10.70
CA ARG A 212 2.09 27.91 -11.16
C ARG A 212 2.78 26.77 -11.93
N PRO A 213 2.44 25.48 -11.66
CA PRO A 213 1.61 25.02 -10.55
C PRO A 213 2.31 25.28 -9.20
N PHE A 214 1.55 25.70 -8.19
CA PHE A 214 2.04 25.89 -6.83
C PHE A 214 2.33 24.52 -6.15
N PRO A 215 3.56 24.27 -5.66
CA PRO A 215 3.89 22.96 -5.08
C PRO A 215 3.40 22.78 -3.65
N ILE A 216 2.70 21.68 -3.39
CA ILE A 216 2.36 21.17 -2.06
C ILE A 216 3.19 19.91 -1.82
N VAL A 217 4.15 19.95 -0.90
CA VAL A 217 5.12 18.89 -0.66
C VAL A 217 4.75 18.09 0.59
N LEU A 218 4.47 16.81 0.42
CA LEU A 218 4.16 15.91 1.53
C LEU A 218 5.42 15.20 2.05
N LEU A 219 5.59 15.23 3.35
CA LEU A 219 6.71 14.63 4.09
C LEU A 219 6.23 13.46 4.94
N CYS A 220 7.01 12.39 4.95
CA CYS A 220 6.91 11.33 5.94
C CYS A 220 8.29 10.74 6.23
N HIS A 221 8.39 9.75 7.13
CA HIS A 221 9.69 9.21 7.53
C HIS A 221 10.49 8.61 6.35
N ARG A 222 9.90 7.73 5.52
CA ARG A 222 10.61 7.02 4.41
C ARG A 222 10.04 7.24 3.01
N GLY A 223 9.16 8.22 2.82
CA GLY A 223 8.51 8.47 1.53
C GLY A 223 7.36 7.51 1.18
N ASN A 224 6.95 6.60 2.08
CA ASN A 224 5.88 5.63 1.84
C ASN A 224 4.47 6.25 1.96
N LYS A 225 4.22 6.94 3.09
CA LYS A 225 2.91 7.57 3.39
C LYS A 225 2.68 8.80 2.52
N SER A 226 3.72 9.63 2.33
CA SER A 226 3.65 10.83 1.48
C SER A 226 3.33 10.50 0.03
N ARG A 227 3.86 9.41 -0.51
CA ARG A 227 3.52 8.95 -1.88
C ARG A 227 2.04 8.63 -2.05
N VAL A 228 1.44 7.91 -1.11
CA VAL A 228 0.01 7.59 -1.15
C VAL A 228 -0.84 8.84 -0.88
N GLY A 229 -0.41 9.64 0.10
CA GLY A 229 -1.08 10.88 0.48
C GLY A 229 -1.12 11.89 -0.65
N ALA A 230 -0.08 11.97 -1.49
CA ALA A 230 -0.01 12.97 -2.57
C ALA A 230 -1.11 12.75 -3.61
N LEU A 231 -1.34 11.50 -3.99
CA LEU A 231 -2.41 11.11 -4.92
C LEU A 231 -3.80 11.38 -4.32
N GLN A 232 -4.00 10.99 -3.06
CA GLN A 232 -5.30 11.13 -2.39
C GLN A 232 -5.64 12.59 -2.12
N LEU A 233 -4.67 13.38 -1.64
CA LEU A 233 -4.86 14.78 -1.32
C LEU A 233 -5.14 15.62 -2.57
N ALA A 234 -4.43 15.36 -3.67
CA ALA A 234 -4.69 16.05 -4.94
C ALA A 234 -6.16 15.88 -5.38
N SER A 235 -6.65 14.64 -5.39
CA SER A 235 -8.05 14.35 -5.73
C SER A 235 -9.02 14.99 -4.74
N ALA A 236 -8.71 14.95 -3.44
CA ALA A 236 -9.57 15.48 -2.40
C ALA A 236 -9.72 17.01 -2.49
N ILE A 237 -8.62 17.73 -2.75
CA ILE A 237 -8.65 19.19 -2.95
C ILE A 237 -9.47 19.54 -4.19
N CYS A 238 -9.26 18.85 -5.32
CA CYS A 238 -10.05 19.09 -6.53
C CYS A 238 -11.55 18.82 -6.32
N SER A 239 -11.90 17.74 -5.60
CA SER A 239 -13.31 17.48 -5.25
C SER A 239 -13.87 18.55 -4.31
N PHE A 240 -13.08 19.05 -3.37
CA PHE A 240 -13.49 20.13 -2.46
C PHE A 240 -13.72 21.45 -3.21
N GLN A 241 -12.84 21.80 -4.15
CA GLN A 241 -12.98 22.96 -5.04
C GLN A 241 -14.31 22.92 -5.79
N ASN A 242 -14.61 21.80 -6.47
CA ASN A 242 -15.83 21.65 -7.25
C ASN A 242 -17.10 21.78 -6.39
N ARG A 243 -17.09 21.27 -5.15
CA ARG A 243 -18.22 21.41 -4.22
C ARG A 243 -18.45 22.86 -3.79
N GLN A 244 -17.41 23.65 -3.56
CA GLN A 244 -17.57 25.08 -3.26
C GLN A 244 -18.11 25.84 -4.45
N SER A 245 -17.53 25.64 -5.64
CA SER A 245 -18.02 26.30 -6.86
C SER A 245 -19.50 25.99 -7.15
N GLN A 246 -19.95 24.77 -6.87
CA GLN A 246 -21.35 24.38 -7.04
C GLN A 246 -22.28 24.98 -5.96
N ALA A 247 -21.81 25.14 -4.72
CA ALA A 247 -22.56 25.83 -3.66
C ALA A 247 -22.69 27.34 -3.94
N ASP A 248 -21.64 27.95 -4.50
CA ASP A 248 -21.63 29.36 -4.92
C ASP A 248 -22.54 29.60 -6.15
N LEU A 249 -22.60 28.66 -7.10
CA LEU A 249 -23.53 28.70 -8.23
C LEU A 249 -25.00 28.52 -7.85
N LEU A 250 -25.30 27.84 -6.73
CA LEU A 250 -26.67 27.72 -6.23
C LEU A 250 -27.14 28.97 -5.47
N THR A 251 -26.22 29.90 -5.16
CA THR A 251 -26.52 31.18 -4.52
C THR A 251 -26.45 32.38 -5.47
N ALA A 252 -25.82 32.23 -6.64
CA ALA A 252 -25.84 33.22 -7.73
C ALA A 252 -26.70 32.69 -8.89
N GLY A 253 -27.81 33.37 -9.19
CA GLY A 253 -28.75 32.99 -10.26
C GLY A 253 -28.09 32.80 -11.63
N ASP A 254 -28.71 31.92 -12.42
CA ASP A 254 -28.33 31.42 -13.76
C ASP A 254 -27.62 32.42 -14.68
N GLU A 255 -26.34 32.19 -14.98
CA GLU A 255 -25.77 32.38 -16.33
C GLU A 255 -24.63 31.36 -16.57
N VAL A 256 -24.86 30.40 -17.47
CA VAL A 256 -23.89 29.36 -17.85
C VAL A 256 -23.20 29.77 -19.15
N ALA A 257 -21.90 30.08 -19.09
CA ALA A 257 -21.03 30.18 -20.26
C ALA A 257 -19.95 29.08 -20.19
N ASN A 258 -20.09 28.07 -21.05
CA ASN A 258 -19.08 27.03 -21.27
C ASN A 258 -17.89 27.61 -22.04
N THR A 259 -16.73 27.71 -21.40
CA THR A 259 -15.43 27.85 -22.07
C THR A 259 -14.49 26.74 -21.60
N VAL A 260 -14.13 25.85 -22.52
CA VAL A 260 -13.13 24.81 -22.32
C VAL A 260 -11.77 25.45 -22.55
N GLU A 261 -11.20 26.05 -21.50
CA GLU A 261 -9.81 26.51 -21.50
C GLU A 261 -8.87 25.35 -21.14
N THR A 262 -7.79 25.23 -21.89
CA THR A 262 -6.67 24.32 -21.64
C THR A 262 -5.84 24.84 -20.46
N ASN A 263 -6.42 24.81 -19.26
CA ASN A 263 -5.82 25.42 -18.08
C ASN A 263 -4.67 24.59 -17.51
N THR A 264 -3.50 25.21 -17.37
CA THR A 264 -2.41 24.69 -16.55
C THR A 264 -2.90 24.54 -15.10
N PRO A 265 -2.63 23.42 -14.41
CA PRO A 265 -3.13 23.19 -13.07
C PRO A 265 -2.61 24.26 -12.10
N GLU A 266 -3.49 24.77 -11.21
CA GLU A 266 -3.14 25.83 -10.26
C GLU A 266 -2.09 25.37 -9.23
N PHE A 267 -2.16 24.09 -8.84
CA PHE A 267 -1.29 23.49 -7.85
C PHE A 267 -0.85 22.09 -8.28
N VAL A 268 0.19 21.59 -7.63
CA VAL A 268 0.68 20.22 -7.78
C VAL A 268 1.00 19.64 -6.41
N VAL A 269 0.53 18.43 -6.13
CA VAL A 269 0.89 17.71 -4.90
C VAL A 269 2.03 16.76 -5.18
N CYS A 270 3.11 16.93 -4.43
CA CYS A 270 4.37 16.22 -4.55
C CYS A 270 4.65 15.38 -3.30
N ASP A 271 5.41 14.29 -3.47
CA ASP A 271 6.02 13.56 -2.36
C ASP A 271 7.54 13.61 -2.47
N VAL A 272 8.23 13.49 -1.34
CA VAL A 272 9.69 13.44 -1.28
C VAL A 272 10.19 11.99 -1.30
N ALA A 273 11.02 11.66 -2.27
CA ALA A 273 11.70 10.37 -2.36
C ALA A 273 12.54 10.09 -1.11
N GLY A 274 12.35 8.93 -0.50
CA GLY A 274 13.07 8.53 0.72
C GLY A 274 12.67 9.29 2.00
N GLY A 275 11.82 10.32 1.91
CA GLY A 275 11.30 11.05 3.07
C GLY A 275 12.39 11.73 3.90
N LEU A 276 12.12 11.91 5.20
CA LEU A 276 13.06 12.53 6.12
C LEU A 276 14.27 11.66 6.46
N ALA A 277 14.17 10.34 6.29
CA ALA A 277 15.32 9.45 6.39
C ALA A 277 16.37 9.77 5.32
N ALA A 278 15.94 9.99 4.07
CA ALA A 278 16.82 10.44 3.00
C ALA A 278 17.33 11.88 3.22
N TRP A 279 16.49 12.76 3.79
CA TRP A 279 16.92 14.11 4.17
C TRP A 279 18.09 14.05 5.16
N ALA A 280 17.98 13.23 6.20
CA ALA A 280 19.03 13.05 7.19
C ALA A 280 20.32 12.48 6.58
N SER A 281 20.22 11.49 5.70
CA SER A 281 21.41 10.87 5.12
C SER A 281 22.09 11.69 4.02
N GLU A 282 21.32 12.48 3.26
CA GLU A 282 21.83 13.12 2.03
C GLU A 282 21.96 14.65 2.11
N ILE A 283 21.22 15.31 3.00
CA ILE A 283 21.17 16.78 3.08
C ILE A 283 21.66 17.30 4.43
N ASP A 284 21.18 16.73 5.53
CA ASP A 284 21.42 17.25 6.88
C ASP A 284 21.73 16.10 7.86
N PRO A 285 23.01 15.72 8.00
CA PRO A 285 23.44 14.67 8.92
C PRO A 285 23.10 14.91 10.40
N GLU A 286 22.85 16.17 10.78
CA GLU A 286 22.44 16.55 12.14
C GLU A 286 20.94 16.34 12.36
N PHE A 287 20.16 16.11 11.29
CA PHE A 287 18.74 15.78 11.42
C PHE A 287 18.58 14.43 12.11
N PRO A 288 17.86 14.34 13.24
CA PRO A 288 17.80 13.11 14.03
C PRO A 288 17.27 11.92 13.22
N SER A 289 18.05 10.84 13.24
CA SER A 289 17.63 9.51 12.76
C SER A 289 17.05 8.71 13.92
N TYR A 290 15.91 8.06 13.68
CA TYR A 290 15.18 7.25 14.65
C TYR A 290 14.52 6.06 13.97
#